data_AF-A0A958KU01-F1
#
_entry.id   AF-A0A958KU01-F1
#
_cell.length_a   1.000
_cell.length_b   1.000
_cell.length_c   1.000
_cell.angle_alpha   90.00
_cell.angle_beta   90.00
_cell.angle_gamma   90.00
#
_symmetry.space_group_name_H-M   'P 1'
#
loop_
_entity.id
_entity.type
_entity.pdbx_description
1 polymer ?
#
loop_
_entity_poly.entity_id
_entity_poly.type
_entity_poly.pdbx_seq_one_letter_code
_entity_poly.pdbx_strand_id
1 'polypeptide(L)'
;MSQLADNRLMRAPVTCPNCESPNAKSLYLFKGADVVECLKCSLVYVPMPAPEFTSMYKEEYFENNGEAGGYQNYSGEFASHVVTFTKRLEESEKILGHMGRLLDVGCALGHLGVTAKKRGWDVYVTDVSEFAVIETRKKYGVNGFVSAPHKLAVKPARFDLITMFDVIEHLSHPLDLLRDAKRALSSHGVLHITTPNAESWSAQIMGRHWYHLKPNEHLIYFTPKTLTSMLERSGFEVLKIKPVCTYMRLDDILMRLERYSKKGAQFMRSVARWLSLSDWRLKIFVGEMQAWARPADVRAVTKTEPVKDILDIVCCSNCKSELQLFEESESICTQCELSYEVVKGVINFSKYAKRGKQKIVGTS
;
A
#
# COMPACT_ATOMS: atom_id res chain seq x y z
N MET A 1 -25.20 -0.38 -44.02
CA MET A 1 -25.35 -1.75 -43.51
C MET A 1 -23.96 -2.31 -43.24
N SER A 2 -23.64 -2.49 -41.95
CA SER A 2 -22.80 -3.54 -41.34
C SER A 2 -21.53 -3.97 -42.11
N GLN A 3 -20.31 -3.89 -41.57
CA GLN A 3 -19.88 -4.32 -40.25
C GLN A 3 -18.59 -3.58 -39.91
N LEU A 4 -18.59 -2.73 -38.89
CA LEU A 4 -17.36 -2.45 -38.15
C LEU A 4 -17.42 -3.37 -36.95
N ALA A 5 -16.89 -4.58 -37.15
CA ALA A 5 -16.67 -5.54 -36.09
C ALA A 5 -15.82 -4.86 -35.01
N ASP A 6 -16.47 -4.65 -33.87
CA ASP A 6 -15.98 -4.68 -32.50
C ASP A 6 -14.51 -5.08 -32.36
N ASN A 7 -13.61 -4.13 -32.65
CA ASN A 7 -12.19 -4.28 -32.38
C ASN A 7 -11.92 -3.85 -30.94
N ARG A 8 -12.57 -4.57 -30.00
CA ARG A 8 -12.20 -4.61 -28.59
C ARG A 8 -10.78 -5.19 -28.49
N LEU A 9 -9.78 -4.31 -28.56
CA LEU A 9 -8.43 -4.65 -28.13
C LEU A 9 -8.44 -5.00 -26.64
N MET A 10 -8.53 -6.31 -26.37
CA MET A 10 -7.83 -7.13 -25.37
C MET A 10 -6.99 -6.36 -24.33
N ARG A 11 -7.04 -6.71 -23.03
CA ARG A 11 -6.28 -7.84 -22.42
C ARG A 11 -6.91 -8.31 -21.09
N ALA A 12 -6.75 -9.61 -20.82
CA ALA A 12 -7.27 -10.41 -19.70
C ALA A 12 -6.77 -9.94 -18.29
N PRO A 13 -7.30 -10.51 -17.18
CA PRO A 13 -7.40 -9.84 -15.89
C PRO A 13 -6.02 -9.60 -15.28
N VAL A 14 -5.73 -8.36 -14.90
CA VAL A 14 -4.76 -8.11 -13.84
C VAL A 14 -5.42 -8.63 -12.56
N THR A 15 -4.86 -9.68 -11.98
CA THR A 15 -5.31 -10.21 -10.70
C THR A 15 -5.39 -9.10 -9.67
N CYS A 16 -6.37 -9.16 -8.77
CA CYS A 16 -6.55 -8.14 -7.74
C CYS A 16 -5.24 -7.94 -6.95
N PRO A 17 -4.70 -6.71 -6.85
CA PRO A 17 -3.42 -6.46 -6.19
C PRO A 17 -3.47 -6.67 -4.67
N ASN A 18 -4.67 -6.73 -4.08
CA ASN A 18 -4.84 -7.15 -2.71
C ASN A 18 -4.94 -8.67 -2.60
N CYS A 19 -5.85 -9.34 -3.32
CA CYS A 19 -6.22 -10.74 -3.02
C CYS A 19 -5.91 -11.79 -4.08
N GLU A 20 -5.25 -11.39 -5.17
CA GLU A 20 -4.84 -12.23 -6.31
C GLU A 20 -6.00 -12.91 -7.06
N SER A 21 -7.25 -12.63 -6.68
CA SER A 21 -8.44 -13.09 -7.41
C SER A 21 -8.41 -12.57 -8.85
N PRO A 22 -8.65 -13.44 -9.85
CA PRO A 22 -8.80 -13.01 -11.24
C PRO A 22 -10.19 -12.41 -11.52
N ASN A 23 -11.13 -12.57 -10.58
CA ASN A 23 -12.53 -12.19 -10.74
C ASN A 23 -12.75 -10.74 -10.32
N ALA A 24 -13.07 -9.89 -11.28
CA ALA A 24 -13.45 -8.50 -11.08
C ALA A 24 -14.63 -8.13 -12.01
N LYS A 25 -15.42 -7.13 -11.61
CA LYS A 25 -16.47 -6.51 -12.44
C LYS A 25 -16.04 -5.09 -12.81
N SER A 26 -16.32 -4.66 -14.04
CA SER A 26 -16.12 -3.25 -14.43
C SER A 26 -17.15 -2.37 -13.71
N LEU A 27 -16.67 -1.27 -13.12
CA LEU A 27 -17.51 -0.22 -12.54
C LEU A 27 -17.70 0.91 -13.56
N TYR A 28 -16.61 1.42 -14.13
CA TYR A 28 -16.63 2.53 -15.06
C TYR A 28 -15.49 2.43 -16.08
N LEU A 29 -15.76 2.80 -17.33
CA LEU A 29 -14.72 3.13 -18.30
C LEU A 29 -14.43 4.63 -18.21
N PHE A 30 -13.26 5.02 -17.71
CA PHE A 30 -12.89 6.42 -17.51
C PHE A 30 -11.67 6.79 -18.36
N LYS A 31 -11.88 7.66 -19.35
CA LYS A 31 -10.81 8.13 -20.27
C LYS A 31 -9.97 7.00 -20.89
N GLY A 32 -10.59 5.86 -21.20
CA GLY A 32 -9.92 4.71 -21.82
C GLY A 32 -9.30 3.71 -20.84
N ALA A 33 -9.30 3.98 -19.54
CA ALA A 33 -8.92 3.03 -18.50
C ALA A 33 -10.16 2.40 -17.87
N ASP A 34 -10.16 1.07 -17.72
CA ASP A 34 -11.22 0.35 -17.00
C ASP A 34 -10.96 0.47 -15.49
N VAL A 35 -11.98 0.83 -14.72
CA VAL A 35 -11.94 0.83 -13.26
C VAL A 35 -12.80 -0.33 -12.80
N VAL A 36 -12.18 -1.31 -12.15
CA VAL A 36 -12.83 -2.57 -11.80
C VAL A 36 -12.90 -2.76 -10.28
N GLU A 37 -13.90 -3.51 -9.81
CA GLU A 37 -14.05 -3.95 -8.43
C GLU A 37 -13.81 -5.45 -8.33
N CYS A 38 -12.90 -5.87 -7.45
CA CYS A 38 -12.65 -7.27 -7.17
C CYS A 38 -13.87 -7.94 -6.53
N LEU A 39 -14.35 -9.05 -7.11
CA LEU A 39 -15.52 -9.78 -6.60
C LEU A 39 -15.25 -10.56 -5.30
N LYS A 40 -13.98 -10.73 -4.92
CA LYS A 40 -13.58 -11.46 -3.69
C LYS A 40 -13.37 -10.54 -2.49
N CYS A 41 -12.70 -9.40 -2.68
CA CYS A 41 -12.32 -8.50 -1.57
C CYS A 41 -12.86 -7.07 -1.69
N SER A 42 -13.63 -6.76 -2.74
CA SER A 42 -14.21 -5.44 -3.03
C SER A 42 -13.19 -4.31 -3.23
N LEU A 43 -11.90 -4.60 -3.39
CA LEU A 43 -10.92 -3.59 -3.77
C LEU A 43 -11.25 -3.05 -5.17
N VAL A 44 -11.27 -1.73 -5.30
CA VAL A 44 -11.39 -1.04 -6.59
C VAL A 44 -10.01 -0.69 -7.11
N TYR A 45 -9.73 -1.02 -8.37
CA TYR A 45 -8.41 -0.82 -8.99
C TYR A 45 -8.49 -0.68 -10.51
N VAL A 46 -7.41 -0.21 -11.11
CA VAL A 46 -7.23 -0.14 -12.57
C VAL A 46 -6.41 -1.37 -13.00
N PRO A 47 -6.95 -2.28 -13.84
CA PRO A 47 -6.22 -3.45 -14.31
C PRO A 47 -5.30 -3.03 -15.47
N MET A 48 -4.20 -2.37 -15.16
CA MET A 48 -3.27 -1.85 -16.17
C MET A 48 -1.99 -2.70 -16.21
N PRO A 49 -1.52 -3.16 -17.40
CA PRO A 49 -0.12 -3.54 -17.57
C PRO A 49 0.69 -2.25 -17.54
N ALA A 50 1.34 -1.96 -16.42
CA ALA A 50 2.06 -0.69 -16.24
C ALA A 50 3.20 -0.55 -17.27
N PRO A 51 3.31 0.57 -18.02
CA PRO A 51 4.62 1.20 -18.10
C PRO A 51 4.93 1.69 -16.69
N GLU A 52 6.07 1.27 -16.14
CA GLU A 52 6.55 1.78 -14.86
C GLU A 52 6.58 3.30 -14.93
N PHE A 53 5.65 3.95 -14.23
CA PHE A 53 5.38 5.40 -14.31
C PHE A 53 6.52 6.28 -13.79
N THR A 54 7.70 5.72 -13.54
CA THR A 54 8.93 6.42 -13.13
C THR A 54 9.27 7.56 -14.10
N SER A 55 8.98 7.40 -15.39
CA SER A 55 9.23 8.44 -16.40
C SER A 55 8.39 9.71 -16.23
N MET A 56 7.28 9.66 -15.49
CA MET A 56 6.43 10.82 -15.22
C MET A 56 6.91 11.64 -14.03
N TYR A 57 7.62 11.04 -13.06
CA TYR A 57 8.09 11.70 -11.84
C TYR A 57 9.40 12.48 -12.05
N LYS A 58 9.42 13.36 -13.05
CA LYS A 58 10.52 14.28 -13.36
C LYS A 58 10.27 15.66 -12.76
N GLU A 59 11.16 16.62 -13.00
CA GLU A 59 11.03 18.01 -12.53
C GLU A 59 9.65 18.61 -12.88
N GLU A 60 9.14 18.34 -14.09
CA GLU A 60 7.86 18.87 -14.57
C GLU A 60 6.65 18.40 -13.75
N TYR A 61 6.75 17.23 -13.10
CA TYR A 61 5.71 16.71 -12.19
C TYR A 61 5.52 17.59 -10.95
N PHE A 62 6.59 18.24 -10.49
CA PHE A 62 6.58 19.07 -9.30
C PHE A 62 6.31 20.54 -9.60
N GLU A 63 6.66 21.00 -10.80
CA GLU A 63 6.68 22.42 -11.14
C GLU A 63 5.59 22.88 -12.12
N ASN A 64 4.96 22.04 -12.97
CA ASN A 64 3.95 22.57 -13.91
C ASN A 64 3.11 21.56 -14.74
N ASN A 65 2.40 20.60 -14.14
CA ASN A 65 1.59 19.66 -14.95
C ASN A 65 0.13 19.47 -14.52
N GLY A 66 -0.59 20.59 -14.36
CA GLY A 66 -2.00 20.60 -13.94
C GLY A 66 -3.01 19.91 -14.88
N GLU A 67 -2.67 19.65 -16.14
CA GLU A 67 -3.59 19.07 -17.13
C GLU A 67 -3.36 17.57 -17.40
N ALA A 68 -2.17 17.04 -17.12
CA ALA A 68 -1.80 15.63 -17.35
C ALA A 68 -1.62 14.80 -16.05
N GLY A 69 -1.60 15.45 -14.89
CA GLY A 69 -1.38 14.83 -13.57
C GLY A 69 -0.10 15.34 -12.90
N GLY A 70 -0.08 15.40 -11.57
CA GLY A 70 1.02 15.98 -10.77
C GLY A 70 0.65 17.26 -10.00
N TYR A 71 1.65 17.93 -9.44
CA TYR A 71 1.48 19.17 -8.68
C TYR A 71 1.53 20.40 -9.60
N GLN A 72 0.71 21.41 -9.31
CA GLN A 72 0.81 22.70 -10.02
C GLN A 72 1.92 23.58 -9.46
N ASN A 73 2.13 23.57 -8.14
CA ASN A 73 3.22 24.29 -7.49
C ASN A 73 3.48 23.68 -6.11
N TYR A 74 4.16 22.53 -6.07
CA TYR A 74 4.41 21.85 -4.80
C TYR A 74 5.17 22.74 -3.81
N SER A 75 6.19 23.47 -4.31
CA SER A 75 7.04 24.34 -3.51
C SER A 75 6.26 25.52 -2.89
N GLY A 76 5.31 26.10 -3.61
CA GLY A 76 4.42 27.16 -3.12
C GLY A 76 3.49 26.72 -1.98
N GLU A 77 3.17 25.42 -1.91
CA GLU A 77 2.35 24.85 -0.84
C GLU A 77 3.14 24.55 0.45
N PHE A 78 4.45 24.83 0.49
CA PHE A 78 5.34 24.49 1.62
C PHE A 78 4.79 24.88 2.99
N ALA A 79 4.28 26.10 3.15
CA ALA A 79 3.76 26.56 4.44
C ALA A 79 2.52 25.77 4.90
N SER A 80 1.63 25.41 3.98
CA SER A 80 0.44 24.60 4.22
C SER A 80 0.83 23.15 4.56
N HIS A 81 1.83 22.62 3.85
CA HIS A 81 2.43 21.32 4.09
C HIS A 81 3.07 21.24 5.48
N VAL A 82 3.85 22.25 5.91
CA VAL A 82 4.46 22.27 7.25
C VAL A 82 3.41 22.14 8.35
N VAL A 83 2.28 22.86 8.27
CA VAL A 83 1.22 22.76 9.29
C VAL A 83 0.62 21.35 9.30
N THR A 84 0.26 20.83 8.12
CA THR A 84 -0.35 19.50 7.99
C THR A 84 0.59 18.40 8.47
N PHE A 85 1.85 18.42 8.05
CA PHE A 85 2.87 17.45 8.42
C PHE A 85 3.26 17.54 9.88
N THR A 86 3.32 18.75 10.46
CA THR A 86 3.53 18.91 11.90
C THR A 86 2.43 18.18 12.69
N LYS A 87 1.17 18.32 12.30
CA LYS A 87 0.06 17.61 12.96
C LYS A 87 0.09 16.09 12.76
N ARG A 88 0.46 15.63 11.57
CA ARG A 88 0.65 14.19 11.32
C ARG A 88 1.78 13.60 12.19
N LEU A 89 2.92 14.30 12.27
CA LEU A 89 4.05 13.90 13.11
C LEU A 89 3.70 13.90 14.59
N GLU A 90 3.03 14.95 15.11
CA GLU A 90 2.57 14.99 16.51
C GLU A 90 1.70 13.79 16.89
N GLU A 91 0.91 13.26 15.96
CA GLU A 91 0.07 12.08 16.21
C GLU A 91 0.88 10.78 16.20
N SER A 92 1.82 10.63 15.27
CA SER A 92 2.73 9.49 15.23
C SER A 92 3.67 9.47 16.44
N GLU A 93 4.17 10.62 16.87
CA GLU A 93 4.98 10.78 18.08
C GLU A 93 4.19 10.37 19.34
N LYS A 94 2.89 10.70 19.42
CA LYS A 94 2.04 10.26 20.53
C LYS A 94 1.83 8.75 20.56
N ILE A 95 1.75 8.11 19.39
CA ILE A 95 1.59 6.66 19.28
C ILE A 95 2.91 5.96 19.66
N LEU A 96 4.05 6.49 19.21
CA LEU A 96 5.37 5.94 19.47
C LEU A 96 5.88 6.22 20.89
N GLY A 97 5.47 7.34 21.49
CA GLY A 97 5.96 7.80 22.79
C GLY A 97 7.40 8.36 22.77
N HIS A 98 8.05 8.37 21.61
CA HIS A 98 9.42 8.88 21.42
C HIS A 98 9.64 9.31 19.97
N MET A 99 10.75 10.02 19.75
CA MET A 99 11.31 10.29 18.42
C MET A 99 12.55 9.44 18.21
N GLY A 100 12.83 9.08 16.96
CA GLY A 100 13.94 8.22 16.59
C GLY A 100 14.31 8.38 15.12
N ARG A 101 14.37 7.27 14.40
CA ARG A 101 14.63 7.28 12.95
C ARG A 101 13.33 7.28 12.15
N LEU A 102 13.21 8.24 11.24
CA LEU A 102 12.10 8.36 10.32
C LEU A 102 12.56 8.05 8.89
N LEU A 103 11.83 7.19 8.18
CA LEU A 103 11.93 7.07 6.72
C LEU A 103 10.67 7.60 6.05
N ASP A 104 10.83 8.62 5.22
CA ASP A 104 9.76 9.14 4.36
C ASP A 104 9.84 8.51 2.98
N VAL A 105 8.85 7.68 2.63
CA VAL A 105 8.74 7.00 1.34
C VAL A 105 7.82 7.82 0.44
N GLY A 106 8.30 8.21 -0.74
CA GLY A 106 7.62 9.17 -1.61
C GLY A 106 7.84 10.61 -1.14
N CYS A 107 9.08 10.98 -0.86
CA CYS A 107 9.38 12.23 -0.16
C CYS A 107 9.11 13.50 -0.97
N ALA A 108 8.89 13.40 -2.29
CA ALA A 108 8.75 14.54 -3.19
C ALA A 108 9.89 15.56 -2.95
N LEU A 109 9.58 16.86 -2.87
CA LEU A 109 10.57 17.90 -2.57
C LEU A 109 10.90 18.03 -1.07
N GLY A 110 10.71 16.99 -0.26
CA GLY A 110 11.29 16.87 1.08
C GLY A 110 10.60 17.69 2.18
N HIS A 111 9.38 18.14 1.96
CA HIS A 111 8.64 19.02 2.89
C HIS A 111 8.36 18.34 4.24
N LEU A 112 7.99 17.06 4.23
CA LEU A 112 7.83 16.28 5.45
C LEU A 112 9.19 16.05 6.12
N GLY A 113 10.19 15.63 5.36
CA GLY A 113 11.55 15.36 5.86
C GLY A 113 12.16 16.56 6.60
N VAL A 114 12.09 17.78 6.04
CA VAL A 114 12.58 18.97 6.74
C VAL A 114 11.74 19.31 7.98
N THR A 115 10.42 19.09 7.92
CA THR A 115 9.53 19.32 9.07
C THR A 115 9.88 18.36 10.21
N ALA A 116 10.08 17.07 9.92
CA ALA A 116 10.49 16.07 10.90
C ALA A 116 11.89 16.36 11.47
N LYS A 117 12.86 16.72 10.62
CA LYS A 117 14.23 17.07 11.06
C LYS A 117 14.22 18.23 12.05
N LYS A 118 13.42 19.27 11.79
CA LYS A 118 13.26 20.41 12.72
C LYS A 118 12.64 20.03 14.07
N ARG A 119 11.88 18.93 14.12
CA ARG A 119 11.29 18.40 15.37
C ARG A 119 12.25 17.50 16.14
N GLY A 120 13.36 17.06 15.54
CA GLY A 120 14.39 16.24 16.19
C GLY A 120 14.49 14.80 15.70
N TRP A 121 13.81 14.44 14.61
CA TRP A 121 13.95 13.12 13.99
C TRP A 121 15.30 12.94 13.27
N ASP A 122 15.87 11.73 13.31
CA ASP A 122 16.95 11.30 12.39
C ASP A 122 16.30 10.87 11.06
N VAL A 123 16.32 11.78 10.08
CA VAL A 123 15.51 11.68 8.87
C VAL A 123 16.25 11.02 7.72
N TYR A 124 15.55 10.06 7.12
CA TYR A 124 15.85 9.44 5.84
C TYR A 124 14.68 9.67 4.89
N VAL A 125 14.99 9.89 3.62
CA VAL A 125 13.99 10.08 2.58
C VAL A 125 14.27 9.15 1.40
N THR A 126 13.22 8.74 0.70
CA THR A 126 13.33 8.01 -0.56
C THR A 126 12.21 8.39 -1.51
N ASP A 127 12.53 8.40 -2.79
CA ASP A 127 11.58 8.62 -3.87
C ASP A 127 12.02 7.81 -5.09
N VAL A 128 11.09 7.56 -6.01
CA VAL A 128 11.39 7.01 -7.34
C VAL A 128 12.03 8.08 -8.23
N SER A 129 11.77 9.35 -7.95
CA SER A 129 12.35 10.50 -8.63
C SER A 129 13.75 10.81 -8.10
N GLU A 130 14.76 10.57 -8.92
CA GLU A 130 16.14 10.95 -8.61
C GLU A 130 16.28 12.46 -8.38
N PHE A 131 15.60 13.27 -9.19
CA PHE A 131 15.55 14.73 -9.04
C PHE A 131 15.07 15.13 -7.64
N ALA A 132 13.94 14.58 -7.20
CA ALA A 132 13.33 14.88 -5.91
C ALA A 132 14.27 14.55 -4.73
N VAL A 133 14.96 13.40 -4.80
CA VAL A 133 15.94 12.98 -3.79
C VAL A 133 17.15 13.92 -3.78
N ILE A 134 17.70 14.26 -4.94
CA ILE A 134 18.87 15.17 -5.04
C ILE A 134 18.54 16.55 -4.47
N GLU A 135 17.42 17.14 -4.89
CA GLU A 135 17.02 18.47 -4.43
C GLU A 135 16.72 18.48 -2.93
N THR A 136 16.05 17.44 -2.42
CA THR A 136 15.78 17.30 -0.99
C THR A 136 17.06 17.21 -0.16
N ARG A 137 18.04 16.40 -0.61
CA ARG A 137 19.34 16.27 0.07
C ARG A 137 20.10 17.61 0.06
N LYS A 138 20.18 18.25 -1.10
CA LYS A 138 20.87 19.53 -1.29
C LYS A 138 20.27 20.65 -0.44
N LYS A 139 18.94 20.75 -0.42
CA LYS A 139 18.22 21.84 0.24
C LYS A 139 18.14 21.69 1.76
N TYR A 140 18.03 20.46 2.27
CA TYR A 140 17.74 20.22 3.68
C TYR A 140 18.79 19.41 4.44
N GLY A 141 19.82 18.89 3.76
CA GLY A 141 20.89 18.11 4.36
C GLY A 141 20.36 16.87 5.10
N VAL A 142 19.40 16.17 4.51
CA VAL A 142 18.86 14.89 5.02
C VAL A 142 19.53 13.71 4.33
N ASN A 143 19.46 12.52 4.94
CA ASN A 143 19.87 11.30 4.27
C ASN A 143 18.84 10.95 3.19
N GLY A 144 19.27 10.66 1.96
CA GLY A 144 18.34 10.33 0.88
C GLY A 144 18.90 9.29 -0.09
N PHE A 145 18.05 8.43 -0.61
CA PHE A 145 18.38 7.43 -1.62
C PHE A 145 17.23 7.28 -2.61
N VAL A 146 17.53 6.80 -3.82
CA VAL A 146 16.51 6.49 -4.84
C VAL A 146 16.07 5.05 -4.67
N SER A 147 14.76 4.79 -4.73
CA SER A 147 14.18 3.45 -4.62
C SER A 147 13.36 3.09 -5.85
N ALA A 148 13.26 1.79 -6.16
CA ALA A 148 12.27 1.31 -7.11
C ALA A 148 10.85 1.42 -6.54
N PRO A 149 9.79 1.54 -7.37
CA PRO A 149 8.42 1.79 -6.90
C PRO A 149 7.88 0.79 -5.86
N HIS A 150 8.33 -0.46 -5.89
CA HIS A 150 7.81 -1.53 -5.03
C HIS A 150 8.84 -2.08 -4.02
N LYS A 151 10.01 -1.44 -3.89
CA LYS A 151 11.13 -2.01 -3.11
C LYS A 151 11.92 -0.97 -2.35
N LEU A 152 12.14 -1.21 -1.06
CA LEU A 152 12.98 -0.37 -0.20
C LEU A 152 14.40 -0.96 -0.09
N ALA A 153 15.38 -0.23 -0.62
CA ALA A 153 16.81 -0.58 -0.53
C ALA A 153 17.41 -0.23 0.85
N VAL A 154 16.78 -0.69 1.93
CA VAL A 154 17.17 -0.39 3.32
C VAL A 154 17.42 -1.64 4.14
N LYS A 155 18.29 -1.51 5.15
CA LYS A 155 18.54 -2.54 6.15
C LYS A 155 17.29 -2.81 7.01
N PRO A 156 17.07 -4.05 7.47
CA PRO A 156 15.95 -4.39 8.36
C PRO A 156 16.07 -3.70 9.73
N ALA A 157 14.94 -3.60 10.44
CA ALA A 157 14.85 -3.13 11.84
C ALA A 157 15.58 -1.81 12.13
N ARG A 158 15.41 -0.83 11.24
CA ARG A 158 16.16 0.42 11.26
C ARG A 158 15.33 1.64 11.69
N PHE A 159 14.03 1.64 11.42
CA PHE A 159 13.20 2.84 11.53
C PHE A 159 12.11 2.69 12.59
N ASP A 160 11.89 3.74 13.36
CA ASP A 160 10.82 3.82 14.36
C ASP A 160 9.53 4.36 13.74
N LEU A 161 9.66 5.18 12.69
CA LEU A 161 8.54 5.67 11.90
C LEU A 161 8.84 5.51 10.41
N ILE A 162 7.93 4.88 9.67
CA ILE A 162 7.89 4.94 8.21
C ILE A 162 6.63 5.69 7.80
N THR A 163 6.77 6.70 6.95
CA THR A 163 5.64 7.43 6.34
C THR A 163 5.49 7.07 4.88
N MET A 164 4.24 6.93 4.43
CA MET A 164 3.85 6.75 3.03
C MET A 164 2.63 7.64 2.78
N PHE A 165 2.88 8.90 2.43
CA PHE A 165 1.81 9.86 2.20
C PHE A 165 1.53 9.98 0.71
N ASP A 166 0.36 9.50 0.31
CA ASP A 166 -0.12 9.54 -1.07
C ASP A 166 0.80 8.76 -2.03
N VAL A 167 1.08 7.50 -1.65
CA VAL A 167 2.02 6.60 -2.34
C VAL A 167 1.35 5.31 -2.78
N ILE A 168 0.71 4.61 -1.84
CA ILE A 168 0.27 3.22 -2.04
C ILE A 168 -0.79 3.05 -3.14
N GLU A 169 -1.57 4.10 -3.41
CA GLU A 169 -2.57 4.15 -4.47
C GLU A 169 -1.96 4.17 -5.88
N HIS A 170 -0.70 4.58 -6.00
CA HIS A 170 0.00 4.70 -7.28
C HIS A 170 0.70 3.39 -7.69
N LEU A 171 0.70 2.38 -6.81
CA LEU A 171 1.49 1.17 -7.00
C LEU A 171 0.67 0.05 -7.62
N SER A 172 1.25 -0.67 -8.58
CA SER A 172 0.69 -1.93 -9.09
C SER A 172 0.85 -3.08 -8.08
N HIS A 173 1.94 -3.07 -7.29
CA HIS A 173 2.26 -4.10 -6.28
C HIS A 173 2.48 -3.46 -4.89
N PRO A 174 1.45 -2.89 -4.25
CA PRO A 174 1.59 -2.24 -2.95
C PRO A 174 1.99 -3.21 -1.83
N LEU A 175 1.57 -4.48 -1.91
CA LEU A 175 1.91 -5.50 -0.91
C LEU A 175 3.42 -5.68 -0.75
N ASP A 176 4.18 -5.58 -1.84
CA ASP A 176 5.64 -5.78 -1.80
C ASP A 176 6.33 -4.63 -1.07
N LEU A 177 5.91 -3.38 -1.35
CA LEU A 177 6.41 -2.21 -0.64
C LEU A 177 6.04 -2.27 0.84
N LEU A 178 4.81 -2.67 1.18
CA LEU A 178 4.36 -2.81 2.56
C LEU A 178 5.16 -3.88 3.31
N ARG A 179 5.42 -5.05 2.70
CA ARG A 179 6.27 -6.10 3.29
C ARG A 179 7.69 -5.61 3.54
N ASP A 180 8.24 -4.83 2.61
CA ASP A 180 9.55 -4.21 2.77
C ASP A 180 9.57 -3.17 3.90
N ALA A 181 8.51 -2.37 4.01
CA ALA A 181 8.35 -1.43 5.12
C ALA A 181 8.26 -2.17 6.47
N LYS A 182 7.51 -3.27 6.54
CA LYS A 182 7.44 -4.12 7.74
C LYS A 182 8.84 -4.60 8.14
N ARG A 183 9.62 -5.10 7.18
CA ARG A 183 11.00 -5.57 7.40
C ARG A 183 11.91 -4.43 7.88
N ALA A 184 11.73 -3.23 7.37
CA ALA A 184 12.55 -2.06 7.68
C ALA A 184 12.23 -1.42 9.04
N LEU A 185 10.99 -1.58 9.55
CA LEU A 185 10.58 -1.08 10.86
C LEU A 185 11.24 -1.85 12.01
N SER A 186 11.52 -1.13 13.10
CA SER A 186 11.86 -1.72 14.39
C SER A 186 10.66 -2.51 14.95
N SER A 187 10.88 -3.35 15.97
CA SER A 187 9.82 -4.17 16.58
C SER A 187 8.65 -3.36 17.14
N HIS A 188 8.91 -2.12 17.54
CA HIS A 188 7.90 -1.18 18.04
C HIS A 188 7.65 -0.02 17.09
N GLY A 189 8.17 -0.11 15.86
CA GLY A 189 8.02 0.92 14.86
C GLY A 189 6.59 1.01 14.33
N VAL A 190 6.25 2.18 13.79
CA VAL A 190 4.93 2.48 13.25
C VAL A 190 5.03 2.84 11.77
N LEU A 191 4.13 2.28 10.98
CA LEU A 191 3.82 2.72 9.62
C LEU A 191 2.67 3.73 9.69
N HIS A 192 2.86 4.90 9.08
CA HIS A 192 1.81 5.93 8.95
C HIS A 192 1.55 6.20 7.46
N ILE A 193 0.35 5.87 7.01
CA ILE A 193 -0.09 6.01 5.62
C ILE A 193 -1.13 7.13 5.50
N THR A 194 -1.09 7.89 4.40
CA THR A 194 -2.27 8.60 3.86
C THR A 194 -2.59 8.13 2.46
N THR A 195 -3.87 8.07 2.13
CA THR A 195 -4.35 7.70 0.80
C THR A 195 -5.81 8.17 0.61
N PRO A 196 -6.29 8.40 -0.62
CA PRO A 196 -7.69 8.69 -0.90
C PRO A 196 -8.63 7.63 -0.33
N ASN A 197 -9.79 8.08 0.16
CA ASN A 197 -10.83 7.21 0.68
C ASN A 197 -12.03 7.18 -0.28
N ALA A 198 -12.21 6.06 -0.97
CA ALA A 198 -13.31 5.83 -1.91
C ALA A 198 -14.69 5.70 -1.24
N GLU A 199 -14.74 5.58 0.08
CA GLU A 199 -15.96 5.66 0.91
C GLU A 199 -16.13 7.03 1.57
N SER A 200 -15.28 8.02 1.25
CA SER A 200 -15.44 9.38 1.80
C SER A 200 -16.73 10.04 1.34
N TRP A 201 -17.25 10.97 2.14
CA TRP A 201 -18.44 11.75 1.79
C TRP A 201 -18.29 12.43 0.41
N SER A 202 -17.08 12.91 0.07
CA SER A 202 -16.83 13.56 -1.22
C SER A 202 -16.80 12.54 -2.37
N ALA A 203 -16.32 11.32 -2.15
CA ALA A 203 -16.41 10.24 -3.13
C ALA A 203 -17.88 9.85 -3.39
N GLN A 204 -18.67 9.69 -2.32
CA GLN A 204 -20.08 9.30 -2.41
C GLN A 204 -20.95 10.35 -3.11
N ILE A 205 -20.73 11.64 -2.83
CA ILE A 205 -21.50 12.72 -3.46
C ILE A 205 -21.08 12.94 -4.91
N MET A 206 -19.77 12.94 -5.18
CA MET A 206 -19.25 13.32 -6.50
C MET A 206 -19.22 12.17 -7.49
N GLY A 207 -19.20 10.91 -7.03
CA GLY A 207 -19.13 9.72 -7.86
C GLY A 207 -18.02 9.81 -8.89
N ARG A 208 -18.38 9.73 -10.19
CA ARG A 208 -17.42 9.83 -11.31
C ARG A 208 -16.70 11.18 -11.42
N HIS A 209 -17.17 12.21 -10.72
CA HIS A 209 -16.53 13.53 -10.67
C HIS A 209 -15.66 13.70 -9.42
N TRP A 210 -15.47 12.66 -8.61
CA TRP A 210 -14.63 12.74 -7.42
C TRP A 210 -13.21 13.17 -7.78
N TYR A 211 -12.67 14.13 -7.02
CA TYR A 211 -11.37 14.74 -7.28
C TYR A 211 -10.24 13.69 -7.40
N HIS A 212 -10.28 12.67 -6.54
CA HIS A 212 -9.28 11.61 -6.51
C HIS A 212 -9.53 10.48 -7.51
N LEU A 213 -10.62 10.52 -8.29
CA LEU A 213 -10.80 9.61 -9.41
C LEU A 213 -9.90 10.07 -10.58
N LYS A 214 -8.72 9.46 -10.65
CA LYS A 214 -7.65 9.79 -11.59
C LYS A 214 -6.96 8.49 -12.05
N PRO A 215 -7.56 7.67 -12.92
CA PRO A 215 -7.05 6.33 -13.23
C PRO A 215 -5.71 6.30 -13.98
N ASN A 216 -5.22 7.44 -14.44
CA ASN A 216 -3.86 7.57 -15.02
C ASN A 216 -2.79 7.82 -13.94
N GLU A 217 -3.18 8.12 -12.69
CA GLU A 217 -2.29 8.36 -11.54
C GLU A 217 -2.57 7.34 -10.43
N HIS A 218 -3.83 7.19 -10.01
CA HIS A 218 -4.29 6.30 -8.96
C HIS A 218 -4.71 4.95 -9.56
N LEU A 219 -3.90 3.93 -9.33
CA LEU A 219 -4.15 2.56 -9.74
C LEU A 219 -5.06 1.83 -8.76
N ILE A 220 -5.09 2.25 -7.49
CA ILE A 220 -5.85 1.60 -6.43
C ILE A 220 -6.68 2.62 -5.67
N TYR A 221 -7.94 2.27 -5.41
CA TYR A 221 -8.91 3.10 -4.71
C TYR A 221 -9.31 2.43 -3.41
N PHE A 222 -8.67 2.86 -2.31
CA PHE A 222 -8.85 2.26 -1.01
C PHE A 222 -10.12 2.74 -0.30
N THR A 223 -10.68 1.84 0.49
CA THR A 223 -11.65 2.09 1.55
C THR A 223 -11.01 1.68 2.88
N PRO A 224 -11.52 2.12 4.04
CA PRO A 224 -10.99 1.67 5.34
C PRO A 224 -10.89 0.15 5.42
N LYS A 225 -11.91 -0.57 4.96
CA LYS A 225 -11.94 -2.04 4.94
C LYS A 225 -10.82 -2.63 4.06
N THR A 226 -10.65 -2.13 2.84
CA THR A 226 -9.69 -2.69 1.88
C THR A 226 -8.24 -2.31 2.21
N LEU A 227 -8.02 -1.12 2.77
CA LEU A 227 -6.72 -0.73 3.32
C LEU A 227 -6.34 -1.61 4.52
N THR A 228 -7.26 -1.81 5.48
CA THR A 228 -7.03 -2.72 6.61
C THR A 228 -6.67 -4.12 6.13
N SER A 229 -7.46 -4.68 5.20
CA SER A 229 -7.20 -6.01 4.64
C SER A 229 -5.81 -6.12 4.01
N MET A 230 -5.35 -5.10 3.29
CA MET A 230 -4.03 -5.10 2.65
C MET A 230 -2.89 -4.96 3.67
N LEU A 231 -3.08 -4.15 4.71
CA LEU A 231 -2.13 -4.01 5.82
C LEU A 231 -1.99 -5.33 6.59
N GLU A 232 -3.10 -5.99 6.90
CA GLU A 232 -3.09 -7.31 7.56
C GLU A 232 -2.37 -8.37 6.73
N ARG A 233 -2.65 -8.42 5.41
CA ARG A 233 -1.98 -9.34 4.48
C ARG A 233 -0.48 -9.08 4.30
N SER A 234 -0.03 -7.85 4.52
CA SER A 234 1.39 -7.50 4.54
C SER A 234 2.02 -7.70 5.92
N GLY A 235 1.25 -8.21 6.89
CA GLY A 235 1.70 -8.60 8.20
C GLY A 235 1.74 -7.46 9.20
N PHE A 236 0.90 -6.44 9.02
CA PHE A 236 0.68 -5.38 9.99
C PHE A 236 -0.59 -5.60 10.82
N GLU A 237 -0.60 -5.03 12.01
CA GLU A 237 -1.81 -4.80 12.81
C GLU A 237 -2.19 -3.33 12.69
N VAL A 238 -3.42 -3.03 12.29
CA VAL A 238 -3.92 -1.66 12.18
C VAL A 238 -4.28 -1.14 13.57
N LEU A 239 -3.61 -0.06 13.99
CA LEU A 239 -3.85 0.59 15.28
C LEU A 239 -5.03 1.55 15.21
N LYS A 240 -5.12 2.30 14.11
CA LYS A 240 -6.11 3.37 13.95
C LYS A 240 -6.27 3.76 12.49
N ILE A 241 -7.51 4.02 12.07
CA ILE A 241 -7.83 4.70 10.81
C ILE A 241 -8.72 5.90 11.12
N LYS A 242 -8.48 7.05 10.47
CA LYS A 242 -9.36 8.21 10.55
C LYS A 242 -9.30 9.07 9.29
N PRO A 243 -10.29 9.95 9.05
CA PRO A 243 -10.22 10.93 7.97
C PRO A 243 -9.01 11.87 8.10
N VAL A 244 -8.44 12.25 6.97
CA VAL A 244 -7.40 13.28 6.92
C VAL A 244 -8.05 14.65 6.89
N CYS A 245 -7.39 15.59 7.58
CA CYS A 245 -7.68 16.99 7.44
C CYS A 245 -6.40 17.72 7.07
N THR A 246 -6.48 18.53 6.01
CA THR A 246 -5.36 19.26 5.44
C THR A 246 -5.62 20.75 5.59
N TYR A 247 -4.56 21.51 5.84
CA TYR A 247 -4.59 22.96 5.83
C TYR A 247 -4.20 23.45 4.45
N MET A 248 -5.02 24.28 3.82
CA MET A 248 -4.82 24.71 2.44
C MET A 248 -5.13 26.21 2.31
N ARG A 249 -4.40 26.93 1.44
CA ARG A 249 -4.73 28.33 1.17
C ARG A 249 -6.04 28.39 0.40
N LEU A 250 -6.81 29.45 0.61
CA LEU A 250 -8.03 29.68 -0.14
C LEU A 250 -7.78 29.70 -1.65
N ASP A 251 -6.65 30.27 -2.11
CA ASP A 251 -6.30 30.25 -3.53
C ASP A 251 -6.10 28.82 -4.08
N ASP A 252 -5.46 27.92 -3.33
CA ASP A 252 -5.25 26.53 -3.77
C ASP A 252 -6.57 25.75 -3.78
N ILE A 253 -7.47 26.02 -2.82
CA ILE A 253 -8.83 25.44 -2.80
C ILE A 253 -9.59 25.86 -4.05
N LEU A 254 -9.64 27.16 -4.32
CA LEU A 254 -10.37 27.71 -5.46
C LEU A 254 -9.75 27.24 -6.79
N MET A 255 -8.43 27.11 -6.85
CA MET A 255 -7.73 26.53 -8.00
C MET A 255 -8.18 25.09 -8.26
N ARG A 256 -8.32 24.24 -7.23
CA ARG A 256 -8.86 22.87 -7.40
C ARG A 256 -10.31 22.86 -7.90
N LEU A 257 -11.09 23.90 -7.58
CA LEU A 257 -12.47 24.05 -8.08
C LEU A 257 -12.54 24.40 -9.57
N GLU A 258 -11.44 24.86 -10.20
CA GLU A 258 -11.40 25.11 -11.65
C GLU A 258 -11.70 23.84 -12.47
N ARG A 259 -11.46 22.65 -11.91
CA ARG A 259 -11.85 21.37 -12.51
C ARG A 259 -13.36 21.21 -12.68
N TYR A 260 -14.17 21.85 -11.84
CA TYR A 260 -15.63 21.77 -11.89
C TYR A 260 -16.26 22.96 -12.62
N SER A 261 -15.72 24.17 -12.39
CA SER A 261 -16.17 25.39 -13.07
C SER A 261 -15.00 26.36 -13.22
N LYS A 262 -14.32 26.31 -14.37
CA LYS A 262 -13.16 27.17 -14.66
C LYS A 262 -13.50 28.65 -14.48
N LYS A 263 -14.57 29.14 -15.12
CA LYS A 263 -14.99 30.55 -15.03
C LYS A 263 -15.40 30.96 -13.62
N GLY A 264 -16.18 30.12 -12.93
CA GLY A 264 -16.67 30.42 -11.58
C GLY A 264 -15.52 30.45 -10.57
N ALA A 265 -14.65 29.45 -10.59
CA ALA A 265 -13.49 29.40 -9.72
C ALA A 265 -12.51 30.56 -9.98
N GLN A 266 -12.23 30.91 -11.24
CA GLN A 266 -11.39 32.06 -11.58
C GLN A 266 -11.98 33.39 -11.11
N PHE A 267 -13.29 33.57 -11.24
CA PHE A 267 -13.99 34.73 -10.68
C PHE A 267 -13.81 34.79 -9.15
N MET A 268 -14.06 33.68 -8.45
CA MET A 268 -13.90 33.61 -7.00
C MET A 268 -12.45 33.84 -6.56
N ARG A 269 -11.45 33.37 -7.33
CA ARG A 269 -10.03 33.65 -7.07
C ARG A 269 -9.73 35.13 -7.18
N SER A 270 -10.22 35.79 -8.23
CA SER A 270 -10.07 37.25 -8.41
C SER A 270 -10.69 38.02 -7.25
N VAL A 271 -11.89 37.63 -6.80
CA VAL A 271 -12.55 38.22 -5.63
C VAL A 271 -11.73 37.98 -4.35
N ALA A 272 -11.24 36.75 -4.12
CA ALA A 272 -10.44 36.42 -2.94
C ALA A 272 -9.09 37.17 -2.91
N ARG A 273 -8.49 37.44 -4.07
CA ARG A 273 -7.28 38.28 -4.17
C ARG A 273 -7.60 39.74 -3.90
N TRP A 274 -8.67 40.26 -4.47
CA TRP A 274 -9.13 41.63 -4.25
C TRP A 274 -9.42 41.90 -2.76
N LEU A 275 -10.02 40.94 -2.05
CA LEU A 275 -10.28 41.02 -0.61
C LEU A 275 -9.06 40.64 0.26
N SER A 276 -7.89 40.35 -0.32
CA SER A 276 -6.70 39.88 0.40
C SER A 276 -6.92 38.62 1.27
N LEU A 277 -7.87 37.76 0.88
CA LEU A 277 -8.20 36.51 1.57
C LEU A 277 -7.45 35.30 1.02
N SER A 278 -6.66 35.46 -0.05
CA SER A 278 -6.04 34.35 -0.78
C SER A 278 -5.10 33.49 0.06
N ASP A 279 -4.46 34.08 1.08
CA ASP A 279 -3.52 33.40 1.98
C ASP A 279 -4.17 32.82 3.25
N TRP A 280 -5.49 32.94 3.38
CA TRP A 280 -6.22 32.31 4.48
C TRP A 280 -6.08 30.79 4.40
N ARG A 281 -5.62 30.19 5.50
CA ARG A 281 -5.43 28.74 5.61
C ARG A 281 -6.66 28.11 6.24
N LEU A 282 -7.40 27.37 5.45
CA LEU A 282 -8.62 26.70 5.89
C LEU A 282 -8.33 25.24 6.17
N LYS A 283 -8.94 24.74 7.25
CA LYS A 283 -8.92 23.32 7.62
C LYS A 283 -10.01 22.60 6.82
N ILE A 284 -9.62 21.68 5.92
CA ILE A 284 -10.56 21.03 4.99
C ILE A 284 -10.44 19.50 5.00
N PHE A 285 -11.55 18.82 4.76
CA PHE A 285 -11.60 17.38 4.54
C PHE A 285 -11.56 17.09 3.03
N VAL A 286 -10.44 16.58 2.56
CA VAL A 286 -10.18 16.35 1.12
C VAL A 286 -10.61 14.98 0.62
N GLY A 287 -11.32 14.20 1.45
CA GLY A 287 -11.74 12.84 1.09
C GLY A 287 -10.63 11.80 1.18
N GLU A 288 -9.58 12.08 1.95
CA GLU A 288 -8.49 11.15 2.26
C GLU A 288 -8.69 10.52 3.64
N MET A 289 -8.01 9.40 3.88
CA MET A 289 -7.87 8.78 5.18
C MET A 289 -6.40 8.56 5.52
N GLN A 290 -6.14 8.39 6.81
CA GLN A 290 -4.83 8.05 7.32
C GLN A 290 -4.93 6.87 8.26
N ALA A 291 -3.92 6.01 8.21
CA ALA A 291 -3.83 4.80 8.98
C ALA A 291 -2.48 4.72 9.70
N TRP A 292 -2.51 4.26 10.95
CA TRP A 292 -1.33 3.84 11.68
C TRP A 292 -1.38 2.34 11.87
N ALA A 293 -0.27 1.68 11.61
CA ALA A 293 -0.14 0.24 11.76
C ALA A 293 1.23 -0.11 12.34
N ARG A 294 1.31 -1.21 13.08
CA ARG A 294 2.57 -1.75 13.59
C ARG A 294 2.83 -3.13 13.00
N PRO A 295 4.08 -3.61 12.94
CA PRO A 295 4.34 -5.00 12.60
C PRO A 295 3.51 -5.91 13.50
N ALA A 296 2.72 -6.81 12.92
CA ALA A 296 1.98 -7.79 13.70
C ALA A 296 2.98 -8.75 14.36
N ASP A 297 2.85 -8.94 15.67
CA ASP A 297 3.63 -9.93 16.40
C ASP A 297 3.38 -11.31 15.77
N VAL A 298 4.45 -12.03 15.44
CA VAL A 298 4.38 -13.39 14.87
C VAL A 298 3.64 -14.36 15.83
N ARG A 299 3.50 -13.99 17.12
CA ARG A 299 2.70 -14.74 18.11
C ARG A 299 1.20 -14.47 18.06
N ALA A 300 0.74 -13.44 17.34
CA ALA A 300 -0.67 -13.02 17.31
C ALA A 300 -1.43 -13.45 16.03
N VAL A 301 -0.76 -14.04 15.04
CA VAL A 301 -1.35 -14.45 13.76
C VAL A 301 -2.06 -15.82 13.83
N THR A 302 -2.38 -16.34 15.02
CA THR A 302 -3.24 -17.53 15.18
C THR A 302 -4.67 -17.20 15.61
N LYS A 303 -5.09 -15.93 15.55
CA LYS A 303 -6.51 -15.55 15.69
C LYS A 303 -7.15 -15.22 14.35
N THR A 304 -7.09 -16.16 13.41
CA THR A 304 -8.24 -16.40 12.55
C THR A 304 -9.19 -17.29 13.35
N GLU A 305 -10.47 -16.93 13.42
CA GLU A 305 -11.53 -17.82 13.89
C GLU A 305 -11.32 -19.23 13.32
N PRO A 306 -11.61 -20.30 14.10
CA PRO A 306 -11.31 -21.65 13.67
C PRO A 306 -12.10 -21.93 12.39
N VAL A 307 -11.38 -22.08 11.27
CA VAL A 307 -11.72 -23.12 10.33
C VAL A 307 -11.63 -24.40 11.16
N LYS A 308 -12.78 -24.87 11.65
CA LYS A 308 -12.90 -26.24 12.09
C LYS A 308 -12.35 -27.10 10.95
N ASP A 309 -11.48 -28.00 11.36
CA ASP A 309 -11.06 -29.20 10.65
C ASP A 309 -9.63 -29.17 10.09
N ILE A 310 -8.87 -30.10 10.66
CA ILE A 310 -7.72 -30.82 10.10
C ILE A 310 -6.37 -30.12 10.27
N LEU A 311 -5.78 -30.29 11.46
CA LEU A 311 -4.48 -30.95 11.65
C LEU A 311 -4.02 -30.75 13.10
N ASP A 312 -4.34 -31.70 13.97
CA ASP A 312 -3.49 -32.01 15.12
C ASP A 312 -3.67 -33.49 15.50
N ILE A 313 -2.53 -34.20 15.49
CA ILE A 313 -2.26 -35.52 16.05
C ILE A 313 -2.84 -36.71 15.25
N VAL A 314 -2.07 -37.16 14.26
CA VAL A 314 -2.27 -38.51 13.70
C VAL A 314 -1.63 -39.53 14.64
N CYS A 315 -2.41 -40.04 15.60
CA CYS A 315 -2.17 -41.37 16.13
C CYS A 315 -2.70 -42.40 15.13
N CYS A 316 -1.99 -43.53 14.97
CA CYS A 316 -2.49 -44.62 14.12
C CYS A 316 -3.87 -45.08 14.63
N SER A 317 -4.91 -45.02 13.78
CA SER A 317 -6.29 -45.39 14.15
C SER A 317 -6.45 -46.86 14.55
N ASN A 318 -5.48 -47.72 14.22
CA ASN A 318 -5.54 -49.15 14.48
C ASN A 318 -4.87 -49.56 15.81
N CYS A 319 -3.76 -48.93 16.21
CA CYS A 319 -2.99 -49.31 17.40
C CYS A 319 -2.72 -48.16 18.39
N LYS A 320 -3.19 -46.94 18.10
CA LYS A 320 -3.10 -45.74 18.95
C LYS A 320 -1.68 -45.27 19.32
N SER A 321 -0.63 -45.78 18.67
CA SER A 321 0.74 -45.29 18.83
C SER A 321 1.00 -44.03 18.00
N GLU A 322 1.96 -43.20 18.45
CA GLU A 322 2.46 -42.03 17.71
C GLU A 322 3.22 -42.45 16.44
N LEU A 323 3.07 -41.69 15.36
CA LEU A 323 3.75 -41.92 14.09
C LEU A 323 5.11 -41.20 14.06
N GLN A 324 6.16 -41.87 13.59
CA GLN A 324 7.47 -41.25 13.35
C GLN A 324 7.57 -40.81 11.87
N LEU A 325 7.94 -39.55 11.65
CA LEU A 325 8.20 -38.97 10.34
C LEU A 325 9.51 -39.52 9.76
N PHE A 326 9.49 -39.97 8.51
CA PHE A 326 10.70 -40.32 7.75
C PHE A 326 10.69 -39.54 6.43
N GLU A 327 11.61 -38.58 6.28
CA GLU A 327 11.91 -37.73 5.10
C GLU A 327 10.73 -37.27 4.19
N GLU A 328 10.49 -35.96 4.20
CA GLU A 328 9.71 -35.06 3.32
C GLU A 328 8.37 -35.46 2.66
N SER A 329 7.86 -36.70 2.77
CA SER A 329 6.45 -36.99 2.39
C SER A 329 5.88 -38.34 2.85
N GLU A 330 6.66 -39.21 3.52
CA GLU A 330 6.18 -40.51 3.98
C GLU A 330 6.20 -40.65 5.51
N SER A 331 5.12 -41.23 6.05
CA SER A 331 5.03 -41.57 7.48
C SER A 331 4.69 -43.04 7.62
N ILE A 332 5.46 -43.78 8.42
CA ILE A 332 5.27 -45.22 8.63
C ILE A 332 4.94 -45.48 10.10
N CYS A 333 3.88 -46.26 10.35
CA CYS A 333 3.63 -46.81 11.69
C CYS A 333 4.52 -48.04 11.92
N THR A 334 5.51 -47.90 12.81
CA THR A 334 6.49 -48.95 13.11
C THR A 334 5.89 -50.19 13.78
N GLN A 335 4.66 -50.11 14.28
CA GLN A 335 3.99 -51.19 15.02
C GLN A 335 3.03 -52.04 14.16
N CYS A 336 2.51 -51.49 13.05
CA CYS A 336 1.53 -52.19 12.19
C CYS A 336 1.84 -52.15 10.69
N GLU A 337 2.99 -51.58 10.30
CA GLU A 337 3.50 -51.55 8.92
C GLU A 337 2.52 -50.91 7.90
N LEU A 338 1.76 -49.92 8.33
CA LEU A 338 0.93 -49.08 7.44
C LEU A 338 1.69 -47.80 7.07
N SER A 339 1.74 -47.51 5.77
CA SER A 339 2.27 -46.26 5.20
C SER A 339 1.13 -45.42 4.65
N TYR A 340 1.26 -44.09 4.78
CA TYR A 340 0.40 -43.16 4.07
C TYR A 340 1.23 -42.05 3.41
N GLU A 341 0.71 -41.55 2.30
CA GLU A 341 1.32 -40.47 1.51
C GLU A 341 0.25 -39.40 1.24
N VAL A 342 0.68 -38.13 1.21
CA VAL A 342 -0.17 -36.98 0.92
C VAL A 342 0.16 -36.41 -0.45
N VAL A 343 -0.70 -36.64 -1.43
CA VAL A 343 -0.53 -36.12 -2.80
C VAL A 343 -1.64 -35.11 -3.10
N LYS A 344 -1.27 -33.85 -3.33
CA LYS A 344 -2.21 -32.74 -3.63
C LYS A 344 -3.34 -32.59 -2.60
N GLY A 345 -3.04 -32.82 -1.31
CA GLY A 345 -4.01 -32.66 -0.21
C GLY A 345 -4.95 -33.85 0.01
N VAL A 346 -4.75 -34.98 -0.68
CA VAL A 346 -5.50 -36.23 -0.47
C VAL A 346 -4.59 -37.26 0.20
N ILE A 347 -5.07 -37.91 1.26
CA ILE A 347 -4.34 -38.93 2.03
C ILE A 347 -4.69 -40.32 1.47
N ASN A 348 -3.68 -41.06 1.00
CA ASN A 348 -3.84 -42.43 0.53
C ASN A 348 -3.18 -43.41 1.51
N PHE A 349 -3.83 -44.55 1.79
CA PHE A 349 -3.32 -45.59 2.69
C PHE A 349 -2.93 -46.85 1.91
N SER A 350 -1.76 -47.42 2.23
CA SER A 350 -1.30 -48.69 1.67
C SER A 350 -0.62 -49.56 2.74
N LYS A 351 -0.70 -50.89 2.59
CA LYS A 351 0.07 -51.81 3.44
C LYS A 351 1.52 -51.82 2.96
N TYR A 352 2.46 -51.52 3.85
CA TYR A 352 3.88 -51.49 3.54
C TYR A 352 4.40 -52.92 3.35
N ALA A 353 4.57 -53.36 2.10
CA ALA A 353 5.20 -54.64 1.81
C ALA A 353 6.73 -54.48 1.90
N LYS A 354 7.35 -55.10 2.92
CA LYS A 354 8.82 -55.22 3.06
C LYS A 354 9.46 -55.76 1.78
N ARG A 355 9.88 -54.88 0.86
CA ARG A 355 10.89 -55.20 -0.17
C ARG A 355 12.25 -54.80 0.37
N GLY A 356 13.04 -55.83 0.70
CA GLY A 356 14.24 -55.74 1.52
C GLY A 356 15.34 -54.84 0.95
N LYS A 357 16.01 -54.10 1.85
CA LYS A 357 17.38 -53.65 1.64
C LYS A 357 18.31 -54.86 1.80
N GLN A 358 18.92 -55.29 0.69
CA GLN A 358 20.18 -56.02 0.77
C GLN A 358 21.18 -55.15 1.53
N LYS A 359 21.79 -55.75 2.56
CA LYS A 359 22.93 -55.22 3.30
C LYS A 359 24.06 -54.88 2.34
N ILE A 360 24.53 -53.63 2.36
CA ILE A 360 25.94 -53.34 2.08
C ILE A 360 26.57 -53.06 3.45
N VAL A 361 27.24 -54.08 3.99
CA VAL A 361 28.22 -53.93 5.06
C VAL A 361 29.56 -53.78 4.35
N GLY A 362 30.29 -52.70 4.63
CA GLY A 362 31.70 -52.59 4.27
C GLY A 362 32.57 -53.04 5.44
N THR A 363 33.54 -53.93 5.19
CA THR A 363 34.97 -53.84 5.58
C THR A 363 35.70 -55.15 5.24
N SER A 364 36.96 -54.96 4.80
CA SER A 364 37.99 -55.90 4.28
C SER A 364 37.71 -56.59 2.96
#